data_AF-A0A8B8Y6S6-F1
#
_entry.id   AF-A0A8B8Y6S6-F1
#
_cell.length_a   1.000
_cell.length_b   1.000
_cell.length_c   1.000
_cell.angle_alpha   90.00
_cell.angle_beta   90.00
_cell.angle_gamma   90.00
#
_symmetry.space_group_name_H-M   'P 1'
#
loop_
_entity.id
_entity.type
_entity.pdbx_description
1 polymer ?
#
loop_
_entity_poly.entity_id
_entity_poly.type
_entity_poly.pdbx_seq_one_letter_code
_entity_poly.pdbx_strand_id
1 'polypeptide(L)'
;MWRAYSDMREANYKNSDKYFHARGNRDAAERGPGGVWAAKVISDARESIPRVTDFFKHGDSGHGLEDSRADQAANEWGRSGKDPNHFRPRGLPDKY
;
A
#
# COMPACT_ATOMS: atom_id res chain seq x y z
N MET A 1 5.18 -0.23 5.99
CA MET A 1 3.84 -0.87 5.97
C MET A 1 2.81 -0.17 6.88
N TRP A 2 2.78 -0.36 8.21
CA TRP A 2 1.72 0.21 9.08
C TRP A 2 1.56 1.74 9.01
N ARG A 3 2.69 2.48 9.00
CA ARG A 3 2.67 3.93 8.81
C ARG A 3 2.00 4.32 7.49
N ALA A 4 2.32 3.62 6.39
CA ALA A 4 1.72 3.90 5.10
C ALA A 4 0.21 3.66 5.07
N TYR A 5 -0.26 2.62 5.75
CA TYR A 5 -1.68 2.39 5.96
C TYR A 5 -2.33 3.50 6.80
N SER A 6 -1.69 3.91 7.89
CA SER A 6 -2.19 4.98 8.77
C SER A 6 -2.31 6.31 8.02
N ASP A 7 -1.28 6.70 7.28
CA ASP A 7 -1.27 7.91 6.46
C ASP A 7 -2.29 7.85 5.32
N MET A 8 -2.49 6.69 4.68
CA MET A 8 -3.56 6.51 3.68
C MET A 8 -4.94 6.81 4.26
N ARG A 9 -5.17 6.34 5.49
CA ARG A 9 -6.43 6.54 6.23
C ARG A 9 -6.58 7.98 6.68
N GLU A 10 -5.50 8.60 7.15
CA GLU A 10 -5.48 10.02 7.55
C GLU A 10 -5.68 10.95 6.35
N ALA A 11 -5.01 10.66 5.23
CA ALA A 11 -5.10 11.44 4.01
C ALA A 11 -6.51 11.42 3.42
N ASN A 12 -7.19 10.27 3.49
CA ASN A 12 -8.52 10.04 2.92
C ASN A 12 -8.64 10.67 1.51
N TYR A 13 -7.61 10.46 0.69
CA TYR A 13 -7.39 11.19 -0.55
C TYR A 13 -7.70 10.31 -1.76
N LYS A 14 -8.48 10.82 -2.69
CA LYS A 14 -8.91 10.07 -3.88
C LYS A 14 -7.72 9.64 -4.74
N ASN A 15 -7.73 8.39 -5.21
CA ASN A 15 -6.70 7.81 -6.09
C ASN A 15 -5.28 7.80 -5.49
N SER A 16 -5.17 7.72 -4.16
CA SER A 16 -3.88 7.70 -3.45
C SER A 16 -3.48 6.31 -2.94
N ASP A 17 -4.35 5.30 -3.08
CA ASP A 17 -4.15 3.93 -2.63
C ASP A 17 -2.83 3.35 -3.17
N LYS A 18 -2.64 3.33 -4.50
CA LYS A 18 -1.42 2.81 -5.15
C LYS A 18 -0.15 3.53 -4.70
N TYR A 19 -0.24 4.83 -4.41
CA TYR A 19 0.88 5.59 -3.82
C TYR A 19 1.27 5.05 -2.44
N PHE A 20 0.30 4.87 -1.55
CA PHE A 20 0.56 4.36 -0.20
C PHE A 20 1.01 2.89 -0.20
N HIS A 21 0.54 2.08 -1.16
CA HIS A 21 1.05 0.73 -1.42
C HIS A 21 2.54 0.73 -1.78
N ALA A 22 2.90 1.52 -2.80
CA ALA A 22 4.29 1.63 -3.25
C ALA A 22 5.20 2.22 -2.16
N ARG A 23 4.78 3.30 -1.49
CA ARG A 23 5.56 3.95 -0.42
C ARG A 23 5.78 3.00 0.75
N GLY A 24 4.73 2.33 1.22
CA GLY A 24 4.83 1.38 2.33
C GLY A 24 5.80 0.23 2.07
N ASN A 25 5.80 -0.28 0.84
CA ASN A 25 6.70 -1.35 0.39
C ASN A 25 8.14 -0.85 0.21
N ARG A 26 8.33 0.35 -0.33
CA ARG A 26 9.66 0.98 -0.45
C ARG A 26 10.28 1.21 0.93
N ASP A 27 9.56 1.86 1.84
CA ASP A 27 10.03 2.14 3.21
C ASP A 27 10.42 0.86 3.96
N ALA A 28 9.74 -0.25 3.66
CA ALA A 28 10.07 -1.55 4.23
C ALA A 28 11.29 -2.17 3.54
N ALA A 29 11.35 -2.16 2.20
CA ALA A 29 12.48 -2.69 1.44
C ALA A 29 13.80 -1.97 1.75
N GLU A 30 13.76 -0.66 2.03
CA GLU A 30 14.91 0.14 2.45
C GLU A 30 15.54 -0.34 3.78
N ARG A 31 14.81 -1.16 4.57
CA ARG A 31 15.33 -1.78 5.80
C ARG A 31 16.11 -3.09 5.55
N GLY A 32 16.33 -3.45 4.29
CA GLY A 32 17.08 -4.63 3.88
C GLY A 32 16.22 -5.90 3.70
N PRO A 33 16.84 -7.09 3.58
CA PRO A 33 16.16 -8.31 3.17
C PRO A 33 14.96 -8.72 4.04
N GLY A 34 15.07 -8.51 5.36
CA GLY A 34 13.95 -8.77 6.28
C GLY A 34 12.76 -7.83 6.05
N GLY A 35 13.03 -6.59 5.66
CA GLY A 35 11.99 -5.63 5.29
C GLY A 35 11.31 -5.96 3.96
N VAL A 36 12.07 -6.43 2.96
CA VAL A 36 11.52 -6.96 1.69
C VAL A 36 10.59 -8.16 1.96
N TRP A 37 11.02 -9.09 2.81
CA TRP A 37 10.22 -10.24 3.20
C TRP A 37 8.94 -9.83 3.93
N ALA A 38 9.04 -8.95 4.94
CA ALA A 38 7.88 -8.47 5.68
C ALA A 38 6.89 -7.71 4.77
N ALA A 39 7.39 -6.88 3.86
CA ALA A 39 6.58 -6.17 2.87
C ALA A 39 5.79 -7.13 1.98
N LYS A 40 6.43 -8.24 1.55
CA LYS A 40 5.76 -9.30 0.78
C LYS A 40 4.65 -9.97 1.55
N VAL A 41 4.95 -10.51 2.73
CA VAL A 41 3.97 -11.24 3.53
C VAL A 41 2.76 -10.36 3.87
N ILE A 42 2.99 -9.10 4.26
CA ILE A 42 1.91 -8.19 4.63
C ILE A 42 1.07 -7.79 3.40
N SER A 43 1.69 -7.57 2.24
CA SER A 43 0.96 -7.22 1.01
C SER A 43 0.10 -8.38 0.53
N ASP A 44 0.66 -9.59 0.47
CA ASP A 44 -0.05 -10.81 0.06
C ASP A 44 -1.20 -11.14 1.04
N ALA A 45 -0.99 -10.92 2.35
CA ALA A 45 -2.04 -11.07 3.37
C ALA A 45 -3.18 -10.05 3.21
N ARG A 46 -2.87 -8.79 2.86
CA ARG A 46 -3.89 -7.75 2.63
C ARG A 46 -4.76 -8.05 1.42
N GLU A 47 -4.19 -8.61 0.35
CA GLU A 47 -4.95 -8.99 -0.85
C GLU A 47 -5.79 -10.25 -0.62
N SER A 48 -5.20 -11.29 -0.01
CA SER A 48 -5.89 -12.56 0.25
C SER A 48 -6.94 -12.46 1.34
N ILE A 49 -6.78 -11.52 2.25
CA ILE A 49 -7.71 -11.29 3.34
C ILE A 49 -7.96 -9.78 3.47
N PRO A 50 -8.89 -9.22 2.67
CA PRO A 50 -9.39 -7.86 2.90
C PRO A 50 -9.78 -7.66 4.37
N ARG A 51 -10.24 -8.75 5.02
CA ARG A 51 -10.68 -8.81 6.41
C ARG A 51 -9.59 -8.64 7.48
N VAL A 52 -8.29 -8.81 7.19
CA VAL A 52 -7.23 -8.69 8.23
C VAL A 52 -7.07 -7.24 8.69
N THR A 53 -7.32 -6.27 7.81
CA THR A 53 -7.43 -4.86 8.20
C THR A 53 -8.85 -4.47 8.66
N ASP A 54 -9.87 -5.25 8.29
CA ASP A 54 -11.27 -5.02 8.71
C ASP A 54 -11.55 -5.35 10.18
N PHE A 55 -10.62 -5.96 10.92
CA PHE A 55 -10.70 -6.02 12.39
C PHE A 55 -10.88 -4.63 13.02
N PHE A 56 -10.63 -3.54 12.27
CA PHE A 56 -10.79 -2.17 12.74
C PHE A 56 -11.91 -1.33 12.06
N LYS A 57 -12.68 -1.80 11.05
CA LYS A 57 -13.94 -1.14 10.58
C LYS A 57 -14.85 -2.04 9.73
N HIS A 58 -16.17 -1.85 9.89
CA HIS A 58 -17.25 -2.27 8.98
C HIS A 58 -17.25 -1.43 7.69
N GLY A 59 -17.06 -2.07 6.52
CA GLY A 59 -17.17 -1.43 5.21
C GLY A 59 -16.77 -2.39 4.09
N ASP A 60 -17.56 -2.43 3.03
CA ASP A 60 -17.55 -3.42 1.94
C ASP A 60 -16.18 -3.59 1.25
N SER A 61 -15.66 -4.82 1.21
CA SER A 61 -14.37 -5.19 0.60
C SER A 61 -14.53 -5.57 -0.88
N GLY A 62 -15.34 -4.79 -1.60
CA GLY A 62 -15.65 -4.98 -3.03
C GLY A 62 -14.50 -4.64 -3.98
N HIS A 63 -13.34 -5.25 -3.80
CA HIS A 63 -12.20 -5.12 -4.71
C HIS A 63 -12.28 -6.19 -5.80
N GLY A 64 -12.45 -5.76 -7.06
CA GLY A 64 -12.42 -6.64 -8.22
C GLY A 64 -10.99 -7.11 -8.54
N LEU A 65 -10.87 -8.21 -9.31
CA LEU A 65 -9.59 -8.82 -9.69
C LEU A 65 -8.59 -7.84 -10.31
N GLU A 66 -9.08 -6.87 -11.08
CA GLU A 66 -8.24 -5.83 -11.71
C GLU A 66 -7.61 -4.88 -10.70
N ASP A 67 -8.35 -4.52 -9.65
CA ASP A 67 -7.87 -3.61 -8.62
C ASP A 67 -6.83 -4.30 -7.73
N SER A 68 -7.06 -5.58 -7.40
CA SER A 68 -6.06 -6.41 -6.69
C SER A 68 -4.75 -6.55 -7.48
N ARG A 69 -4.83 -6.75 -8.80
CA ARG A 69 -3.64 -6.79 -9.68
C ARG A 69 -2.91 -5.46 -9.70
N ALA A 70 -3.64 -4.35 -9.75
CA ALA A 70 -3.03 -3.03 -9.73
C ALA A 70 -2.36 -2.74 -8.37
N ASP A 71 -2.97 -3.17 -7.26
CA ASP A 71 -2.39 -3.09 -5.91
C ASP A 71 -1.07 -3.87 -5.84
N GLN A 72 -1.05 -5.09 -6.38
CA GLN A 72 0.17 -5.91 -6.43
C GLN A 72 1.28 -5.27 -7.27
N ALA A 73 0.93 -4.70 -8.43
CA ALA A 73 1.90 -3.97 -9.25
C ALA A 73 2.51 -2.77 -8.50
N ALA A 74 1.70 -2.03 -7.73
CA ALA A 74 2.20 -0.92 -6.91
C ALA A 74 3.07 -1.41 -5.74
N ASN A 75 2.69 -2.51 -5.09
CA ASN A 75 3.51 -3.14 -4.04
C ASN A 75 4.89 -3.54 -4.58
N GLU A 76 4.93 -4.21 -5.73
CA GLU A 76 6.16 -4.64 -6.40
C GLU A 76 7.03 -3.46 -6.83
N TRP A 77 6.42 -2.43 -7.42
CA TRP A 77 7.11 -1.21 -7.81
C TRP A 77 7.89 -0.61 -6.63
N GLY A 78 7.20 -0.36 -5.52
CA GLY A 78 7.82 0.16 -4.31
C GLY A 78 8.88 -0.77 -3.73
N ARG A 79 8.57 -2.06 -3.61
CA ARG A 79 9.49 -3.08 -3.06
C ARG A 79 10.76 -3.25 -3.90
N SER A 80 10.70 -2.96 -5.19
CA SER A 80 11.86 -2.95 -6.09
C SER A 80 12.75 -1.70 -5.94
N GLY A 81 12.38 -0.75 -5.07
CA GLY A 81 13.13 0.48 -4.82
C GLY A 81 12.80 1.63 -5.79
N LYS A 82 11.80 1.47 -6.66
CA LYS A 82 11.37 2.54 -7.57
C LYS A 82 10.59 3.62 -6.83
N ASP A 83 10.55 4.82 -7.41
CA ASP A 83 9.92 5.98 -6.78
C ASP A 83 8.38 5.81 -6.66
N PRO A 84 7.81 5.83 -5.43
CA PRO A 84 6.37 5.78 -5.21
C PRO A 84 5.63 6.99 -5.80
N ASN A 85 6.32 8.12 -6.00
CA ASN A 85 5.68 9.31 -6.59
C ASN A 85 5.18 9.08 -8.02
N HIS A 86 5.59 8.00 -8.68
CA HIS A 86 4.96 7.53 -9.90
C HIS A 86 3.43 7.40 -9.78
N PHE A 87 2.93 7.05 -8.59
CA PHE A 87 1.50 6.89 -8.31
C PHE A 87 0.91 8.08 -7.52
N ARG A 88 1.68 9.12 -7.21
CA ARG A 88 1.22 10.23 -6.35
C ARG A 88 0.13 11.03 -7.08
N PRO A 89 -1.10 11.13 -6.54
CA PRO A 89 -2.11 11.97 -7.15
C PRO A 89 -1.78 13.45 -6.95
N ARG A 90 -2.11 14.26 -7.95
CA ARG A 90 -1.92 15.71 -7.89
C ARG A 90 -2.67 16.28 -6.69
N GLY A 91 -1.97 17.05 -5.86
CA GLY A 91 -2.55 17.72 -4.69
C GLY A 91 -2.57 16.89 -3.41
N LEU A 92 -2.00 15.67 -3.41
CA LEU A 92 -1.74 14.95 -2.16
C LEU A 92 -0.77 15.79 -1.30
N PRO A 93 -1.10 16.11 -0.03
CA PRO A 93 -0.24 16.92 0.84
C PRO A 93 1.17 16.37 0.98
N ASP A 94 2.19 17.24 0.88
CA ASP A 94 3.62 16.85 0.86
C ASP A 94 4.13 16.16 2.12
N LYS A 95 3.37 16.21 3.22
CA LYS A 95 3.69 15.45 4.44
C LYS A 95 3.57 13.93 4.25
N TYR A 96 2.85 13.50 3.21
CA TYR A 96 2.69 12.09 2.82
C TYR A 96 3.69 11.73 1.75
#